data_AF-A0A947XS48-F1
#
_entry.id   AF-A0A947XS48-F1
#
_cell.length_a   1.000
_cell.length_b   1.000
_cell.length_c   1.000
_cell.angle_alpha   90.00
_cell.angle_beta   90.00
_cell.angle_gamma   90.00
#
_symmetry.space_group_name_H-M   'P 1'
#
loop_
_entity.id
_entity.type
_entity.pdbx_description
1 polymer ?
#
loop_
_entity_poly.entity_id
_entity_poly.type
_entity_poly.pdbx_seq_one_letter_code
_entity_poly.pdbx_strand_id
1 'polypeptide(L)'
;MTTIRVTTDTALQAIKKHVDSAGKEHFTTVEIARVMGADEYHVRIAFSWLTRFKAIERVPGVRSVRYTETQGEKYSASVYRIREEAAPVDFAALNRLFGYGC
;
A
#
# COMPACT_ATOMS: atom_id res chain seq x y z
N MET A 1 1.51 1.16 -28.18
CA MET A 1 1.58 0.91 -26.73
C MET A 1 1.59 2.26 -26.03
N THR A 2 0.52 2.61 -25.33
CA THR A 2 0.46 3.84 -24.55
C THR A 2 1.26 3.64 -23.28
N THR A 3 2.43 4.27 -23.17
CA THR A 3 3.27 4.14 -21.97
C THR A 3 2.59 4.86 -20.81
N ILE A 4 1.98 4.10 -19.90
CA ILE A 4 1.33 4.66 -18.72
C ILE A 4 2.39 5.23 -17.79
N ARG A 5 2.32 6.53 -17.52
CA ARG A 5 3.24 7.22 -16.61
C ARG A 5 2.86 6.90 -15.17
N VAL A 6 3.67 6.08 -14.52
CA VAL A 6 3.52 5.78 -13.09
C VAL A 6 4.16 6.89 -12.26
N THR A 7 3.37 7.53 -11.42
CA THR A 7 3.82 8.48 -10.38
C THR A 7 3.35 7.99 -9.02
N THR A 8 3.89 8.56 -7.93
CA THR A 8 3.41 8.23 -6.58
C THR A 8 1.94 8.57 -6.38
N ASP A 9 1.48 9.69 -6.95
CA ASP A 9 0.08 10.11 -6.90
C ASP A 9 -0.84 9.14 -7.67
N THR A 10 -0.51 8.80 -8.93
CA THR A 10 -1.33 7.88 -9.72
C THR A 10 -1.34 6.47 -9.13
N ALA A 11 -0.22 6.03 -8.54
CA ALA A 11 -0.16 4.77 -7.80
C ALA A 11 -1.02 4.80 -6.54
N LEU A 12 -1.01 5.90 -5.77
CA LEU A 12 -1.83 6.03 -4.56
C LEU A 12 -3.33 6.05 -4.90
N GLN A 13 -3.73 6.74 -5.96
CA GLN A 13 -5.12 6.73 -6.44
C GLN A 13 -5.55 5.32 -6.87
N ALA A 14 -4.68 4.60 -7.59
CA ALA A 14 -4.94 3.22 -7.99
C ALA A 14 -5.07 2.27 -6.78
N ILE A 15 -4.25 2.45 -5.74
CA ILE A 15 -4.33 1.71 -4.48
C ILE A 15 -5.69 1.94 -3.81
N LYS A 16 -6.09 3.20 -3.61
CA LYS A 16 -7.38 3.54 -2.98
C LYS A 16 -8.55 2.93 -3.75
N LYS A 17 -8.57 3.13 -5.07
CA LYS A 17 -9.58 2.52 -5.94
C LYS A 17 -9.62 0.99 -5.83
N HIS A 18 -8.45 0.34 -5.77
CA HIS A 18 -8.38 -1.10 -5.63
C HIS A 18 -8.97 -1.56 -4.29
N VAL A 19 -8.57 -0.94 -3.17
CA VAL A 19 -9.08 -1.26 -1.83
C VAL A 19 -10.61 -1.09 -1.78
N ASP A 20 -11.12 0.03 -2.27
CA ASP A 20 -12.55 0.34 -2.30
C ASP A 20 -13.33 -0.69 -3.14
N SER A 21 -12.79 -1.07 -4.31
CA SER A 21 -13.46 -2.01 -5.21
C SER A 21 -13.37 -3.49 -4.77
N ALA A 22 -12.26 -3.88 -4.15
CA ALA A 22 -12.00 -5.26 -3.76
C ALA A 22 -12.54 -5.59 -2.36
N GLY A 23 -12.83 -4.58 -1.53
CA GLY A 23 -13.22 -4.76 -0.13
C GLY A 23 -12.10 -5.37 0.71
N LYS A 24 -10.83 -5.19 0.30
CA LYS A 24 -9.65 -5.76 0.96
C LYS A 24 -8.67 -4.64 1.30
N GLU A 25 -8.25 -4.60 2.56
CA GLU A 25 -7.24 -3.65 3.05
C GLU A 25 -5.82 -3.96 2.57
N HIS A 26 -5.61 -5.17 2.05
CA HIS A 26 -4.32 -5.71 1.67
C HIS A 26 -4.17 -5.81 0.15
N PHE A 27 -3.00 -5.42 -0.35
CA PHE A 27 -2.70 -5.42 -1.79
C PHE A 27 -1.22 -5.68 -2.08
N THR A 28 -0.93 -6.04 -3.32
CA THR A 28 0.41 -6.31 -3.83
C THR A 28 0.76 -5.36 -4.99
N THR A 29 2.06 -5.24 -5.30
CA THR A 29 2.54 -4.46 -6.46
C THR A 29 1.93 -4.93 -7.77
N VAL A 30 1.76 -6.25 -7.94
CA VAL A 30 1.18 -6.86 -9.13
C VAL A 30 -0.29 -6.49 -9.32
N GLU A 31 -1.09 -6.51 -8.25
CA GLU A 31 -2.51 -6.12 -8.32
C GLU A 31 -2.66 -4.67 -8.76
N ILE A 32 -1.87 -3.78 -8.19
CA ILE A 32 -1.90 -2.37 -8.55
C ILE A 32 -1.37 -2.14 -9.96
N ALA A 33 -0.33 -2.87 -10.39
CA ALA A 33 0.14 -2.84 -11.77
C ALA A 33 -0.96 -3.24 -12.77
N ARG A 34 -1.75 -4.28 -12.45
CA ARG A 34 -2.91 -4.69 -13.25
C ARG A 34 -4.00 -3.62 -13.28
N VAL A 35 -4.33 -3.00 -12.14
CA VAL A 35 -5.31 -1.90 -12.06
C VAL A 35 -4.86 -0.69 -12.89
N MET A 36 -3.55 -0.40 -12.88
CA MET A 36 -2.97 0.71 -13.62
C MET A 36 -2.74 0.39 -15.10
N GLY A 37 -2.73 -0.88 -15.51
CA GLY A 37 -2.29 -1.30 -16.84
C GLY A 37 -0.80 -1.02 -17.09
N ALA A 38 0.01 -0.95 -16.03
CA ALA A 38 1.42 -0.56 -16.08
C ALA A 38 2.34 -1.75 -15.77
N ASP A 39 3.62 -1.62 -16.13
CA ASP A 39 4.64 -2.59 -15.76
C ASP A 39 4.88 -2.59 -14.24
N GLU A 40 4.96 -3.77 -13.63
CA GLU A 40 5.13 -3.92 -12.18
C GLU A 40 6.41 -3.22 -11.67
N TYR A 41 7.48 -3.18 -12.46
CA TYR A 41 8.73 -2.54 -12.07
C TYR A 41 8.53 -1.05 -11.74
N HIS A 42 7.78 -0.32 -12.55
CA HIS A 42 7.49 1.09 -12.31
C HIS A 42 6.61 1.29 -11.07
N VAL A 43 5.63 0.40 -10.85
CA VAL A 43 4.80 0.42 -9.64
C VAL A 43 5.64 0.13 -8.40
N ARG A 44 6.60 -0.80 -8.46
CA ARG A 44 7.52 -1.11 -7.37
C ARG A 44 8.39 0.10 -6.98
N ILE A 45 8.82 0.89 -7.96
CA ILE A 45 9.54 2.15 -7.70
C ILE A 45 8.62 3.13 -6.95
N ALA A 46 7.40 3.34 -7.42
CA ALA A 46 6.43 4.21 -6.72
C ALA A 46 6.15 3.72 -5.29
N PHE A 47 5.99 2.41 -5.08
CA PHE A 47 5.80 1.82 -3.75
C PHE A 47 6.98 2.10 -2.80
N SER A 48 8.21 2.12 -3.31
CA SER A 48 9.37 2.46 -2.47
C SER A 48 9.28 3.88 -1.91
N TRP A 49 8.82 4.84 -2.72
CA TRP A 49 8.55 6.21 -2.28
C TRP A 49 7.35 6.29 -1.35
N LEU A 50 6.23 5.64 -1.68
CA LEU A 50 5.03 5.63 -0.83
C LEU A 50 5.30 5.02 0.55
N THR A 51 6.14 3.99 0.60
CA THR A 51 6.58 3.38 1.88
C THR A 51 7.49 4.35 2.65
N ARG A 52 8.45 4.99 1.96
CA ARG A 52 9.36 5.99 2.56
C ARG A 52 8.60 7.18 3.16
N PHE A 53 7.57 7.67 2.46
CA PHE A 53 6.71 8.75 2.90
C PHE A 53 5.53 8.29 3.78
N LYS A 54 5.54 7.02 4.21
CA LYS A 54 4.56 6.47 5.15
C LYS A 54 3.11 6.50 4.66
N ALA A 55 2.85 6.62 3.35
CA ALA A 55 1.51 6.52 2.78
C ALA A 55 0.99 5.08 2.78
N ILE A 56 1.91 4.12 2.63
CA ILE A 56 1.63 2.68 2.72
C ILE A 56 2.68 2.03 3.60
N GLU A 57 2.39 0.83 4.08
CA GLU A 57 3.36 0.01 4.79
C GLU A 57 3.30 -1.44 4.36
N ARG A 58 4.43 -2.12 4.47
CA ARG A 58 4.53 -3.56 4.23
C ARG A 58 4.00 -4.29 5.45
N VAL A 59 3.14 -5.28 5.25
CA VAL A 59 2.67 -6.15 6.33
C VAL A 59 3.79 -7.11 6.74
N PRO A 60 4.30 -7.03 7.99
CA PRO A 60 5.37 -7.91 8.46
C PRO A 60 4.94 -9.38 8.44
N GLY A 61 5.87 -10.27 8.08
CA GLY A 61 5.62 -11.72 8.09
C GLY A 61 4.69 -12.25 6.98
N VAL A 62 3.99 -11.37 6.24
CA VAL A 62 3.06 -11.77 5.18
C VAL A 62 3.72 -11.64 3.81
N ARG A 63 3.70 -12.72 3.04
CA ARG A 63 4.12 -12.75 1.64
C ARG A 63 3.07 -13.47 0.81
N SER A 64 2.80 -12.96 -0.39
CA SER A 64 1.96 -13.62 -1.38
C SER A 64 2.86 -14.45 -2.30
N VAL A 65 2.63 -15.76 -2.36
CA VAL A 65 3.29 -16.63 -3.34
C VAL A 65 2.57 -16.49 -4.67
N ARG A 66 3.33 -16.25 -5.74
CA ARG A 66 2.83 -16.14 -7.11
C ARG A 66 3.69 -16.94 -8.07
N TYR A 67 3.17 -17.11 -9.27
CA TYR A 67 3.82 -17.81 -10.37
C TYR A 67 3.96 -16.86 -11.55
N THR A 68 5.09 -16.90 -12.25
CA THR A 68 5.27 -16.10 -13.48
C THR A 68 4.34 -16.63 -14.56
N GLU A 69 3.73 -15.74 -15.34
CA GLU A 69 2.75 -16.13 -16.37
C GLU A 69 3.43 -16.91 -17.52
N THR A 70 4.70 -16.60 -17.81
CA THR A 70 5.41 -17.16 -18.97
C THR A 70 6.06 -18.52 -18.71
N GLN A 71 6.64 -18.72 -17.51
CA GLN A 71 7.45 -19.90 -17.20
C GLN A 71 6.95 -20.68 -15.97
N GLY A 72 5.93 -20.18 -15.27
CA GLY A 72 5.41 -20.82 -14.07
C GLY A 72 6.41 -20.81 -12.90
N GLU A 73 7.38 -19.90 -12.90
CA GLU A 73 8.37 -19.81 -11.84
C GLU A 73 7.75 -19.21 -10.57
N LYS A 74 8.01 -19.84 -9.44
CA LYS A 74 7.50 -19.39 -8.13
C LYS A 74 8.28 -18.17 -7.65
N TYR A 75 7.58 -17.10 -7.32
CA TYR A 75 8.15 -15.93 -6.65
C TYR A 75 7.28 -15.46 -5.47
N SER A 76 7.89 -14.68 -4.57
CA SER A 76 7.19 -14.12 -3.40
C SER A 76 7.05 -12.61 -3.56
N ALA A 77 5.80 -12.12 -3.55
CA ALA A 77 5.48 -10.70 -3.51
C ALA A 77 5.23 -10.22 -2.07
N SER A 78 5.69 -9.01 -1.77
CA SER A 78 5.35 -8.33 -0.52
C SER A 78 3.87 -7.94 -0.50
N VAL A 79 3.23 -8.07 0.66
CA VAL A 79 1.88 -7.56 0.89
C VAL A 79 1.97 -6.21 1.59
N TYR A 80 1.13 -5.27 1.16
CA TYR A 80 1.06 -3.91 1.65
C TYR A 80 -0.35 -3.58 2.14
N ARG A 81 -0.45 -2.55 2.98
CA ARG A 81 -1.70 -1.90 3.36
C ARG A 81 -1.52 -0.38 3.36
N ILE A 82 -2.62 0.37 3.25
CA ILE A 82 -2.59 1.82 3.48
C ILE A 82 -2.26 2.03 4.95
N ARG A 83 -1.34 2.96 5.25
CA ARG A 83 -1.04 3.30 6.63
C ARG A 83 -2.19 4.15 7.17
N GLU A 84 -2.78 3.72 8.28
CA GLU A 84 -3.69 4.59 9.03
C GLU A 84 -2.90 5.76 9.61
N GLU A 85 -3.28 6.98 9.23
CA GLU A 85 -2.80 8.16 9.94
C GLU A 85 -3.44 8.16 11.32
N ALA A 86 -2.63 7.95 12.35
CA ALA A 86 -3.08 8.17 13.72
C ALA A 86 -3.48 9.64 13.83
N ALA A 87 -4.74 9.89 14.20
CA ALA A 87 -5.18 11.23 14.54
C ALA A 87 -4.25 11.83 15.61
N PRO A 88 -4.02 13.16 15.60
CA PRO A 88 -3.22 13.80 16.63
C PRO A 88 -3.75 13.39 18.01
N VAL A 89 -2.85 12.94 18.87
CA VAL A 89 -3.18 12.48 20.22
C VAL A 89 -3.83 13.64 20.97
N ASP A 90 -5.09 13.45 21.37
CA ASP A 90 -5.76 14.38 22.28
C ASP A 90 -5.22 14.16 23.70
N PHE A 91 -4.12 14.83 24.01
CA PHE A 91 -3.51 14.79 25.34
C PHE A 91 -4.46 15.32 26.43
N ALA A 92 -5.44 16.18 26.11
CA ALA A 92 -6.42 16.64 27.08
C ALA A 92 -7.39 15.50 27.45
N ALA A 93 -7.83 14.71 26.47
CA ALA A 93 -8.61 13.49 26.71
C ALA A 93 -7.81 12.47 27.54
N LEU A 94 -6.53 12.25 27.21
CA LEU A 94 -5.67 11.34 27.97
C LEU A 94 -5.42 11.83 29.41
N ASN A 95 -5.13 13.11 29.62
CA ASN A 95 -4.88 13.67 30.96
C ASN A 95 -6.12 13.61 31.86
N ARG A 96 -7.33 13.76 31.30
CA ARG A 96 -8.59 13.52 32.02
C ARG A 96 -8.76 12.05 32.40
N LEU A 97 -8.44 11.13 31.48
CA LEU A 97 -8.56 9.69 31.73
C LEU A 97 -7.58 9.20 32.80
N PHE A 98 -6.34 9.71 32.80
CA PHE A 98 -5.29 9.33 33.74
C PHE A 98 -5.27 10.16 35.04
N GLY A 99 -6.23 11.07 35.23
CA GLY A 99 -6.38 11.82 36.49
C GLY A 99 -5.31 12.91 36.73
N TYR A 100 -4.61 13.35 35.68
CA TYR A 100 -3.65 14.46 35.76
C TYR A 100 -4.27 15.83 35.46
N GLY A 101 -5.61 15.90 35.32
CA GLY A 101 -6.34 17.14 35.12
C GLY A 101 -6.71 17.79 36.45
N CYS A 102 -5.94 18.81 36.86
CA CYS A 102 -6.39 19.88 37.76
C CYS A 102 -7.03 21.00 36.93
#